data_AF-A0A3D8HHW3-F1
#
_entry.id   AF-A0A3D8HHW3-F1
#
_cell.length_a   1.000
_cell.length_b   1.000
_cell.length_c   1.000
_cell.angle_alpha   90.00
_cell.angle_beta   90.00
_cell.angle_gamma   90.00
#
_symmetry.space_group_name_H-M   'P 1'
#
loop_
_entity.id
_entity.type
_entity.pdbx_description
1 polymer ?
#
loop_
_entity_poly.entity_id
_entity_poly.type
_entity_poly.pdbx_seq_one_letter_code
_entity_poly.pdbx_strand_id
1 'polypeptide(L)'
;MKRDELLKNPVYWTTALQMELYRQINVFMQKRGMNKTQLAEYLGCSKGYVTQLLSGDYDHKISKFVELSLAIGKIPEFSFIDVDEYIESENSLYVSTVSSSSCTSV
;
A
#
# COMPACT_ATOMS: atom_id res chain seq x y z
N MET A 1 3.55 -9.12 -19.03
CA MET A 1 4.83 -8.67 -18.45
C MET A 1 5.35 -9.79 -17.57
N LYS A 2 6.64 -10.13 -17.67
CA LYS A 2 7.26 -11.16 -16.83
C LYS A 2 7.55 -10.61 -15.42
N ARG A 3 7.78 -11.49 -14.44
CA ARG A 3 7.94 -11.11 -13.02
C ARG A 3 9.18 -10.23 -12.80
N ASP A 4 10.29 -10.61 -13.42
CA ASP A 4 11.56 -9.89 -13.44
C ASP A 4 11.44 -8.49 -14.07
N GLU A 5 10.68 -8.35 -15.15
CA GLU A 5 10.36 -7.06 -15.77
C GLU A 5 9.52 -6.18 -14.83
N LEU A 6 8.56 -6.76 -14.11
CA LEU A 6 7.70 -6.05 -13.17
C LEU A 6 8.48 -5.50 -11.96
N LEU A 7 9.41 -6.29 -11.40
CA LEU A 7 10.20 -5.87 -10.23
C LEU A 7 11.16 -4.72 -10.55
N LYS A 8 11.58 -4.59 -11.81
CA LYS A 8 12.40 -3.48 -12.29
C LYS A 8 11.56 -2.27 -12.74
N ASN A 9 10.23 -2.37 -12.70
CA ASN A 9 9.34 -1.31 -13.13
C ASN A 9 9.03 -0.34 -11.95
N PRO A 10 9.40 0.94 -12.02
CA PRO A 10 9.13 1.89 -10.94
C PRO A 10 7.63 2.09 -10.69
N VAL A 11 6.79 1.99 -11.73
CA VAL A 11 5.33 2.14 -11.60
C VAL A 11 4.77 1.07 -10.66
N TYR A 12 5.30 -0.15 -10.69
CA TYR A 12 4.83 -1.23 -9.82
C TYR A 12 4.96 -0.86 -8.34
N TRP A 13 6.13 -0.39 -7.94
CA TRP A 13 6.41 -0.02 -6.55
C TRP A 13 5.69 1.24 -6.12
N THR A 14 5.65 2.26 -6.99
CA THR A 14 4.92 3.51 -6.70
C THR A 14 3.42 3.23 -6.53
N THR A 15 2.82 2.44 -7.41
CA THR A 15 1.40 2.06 -7.30
C THR A 15 1.14 1.21 -6.06
N ALA A 16 2.05 0.29 -5.69
CA ALA A 16 1.90 -0.48 -4.45
C ALA A 16 1.83 0.44 -3.21
N LEU A 17 2.71 1.44 -3.13
CA LEU A 17 2.69 2.44 -2.05
C LEU A 17 1.43 3.30 -2.06
N GLN A 18 1.02 3.79 -3.23
CA GLN A 18 -0.22 4.57 -3.39
C GLN A 18 -1.45 3.79 -2.91
N MET A 19 -1.55 2.52 -3.31
CA MET A 19 -2.64 1.64 -2.93
C MET A 19 -2.65 1.32 -1.43
N GLU A 20 -1.48 1.18 -0.81
CA GLU A 20 -1.39 0.96 0.63
C GLU A 20 -1.85 2.19 1.42
N LEU A 21 -1.43 3.41 1.03
CA LEU A 21 -1.93 4.63 1.66
C LEU A 21 -3.45 4.78 1.48
N TYR A 22 -3.97 4.54 0.28
CA TYR A 22 -5.40 4.50 0.00
C TYR A 22 -6.15 3.56 0.94
N ARG A 23 -5.64 2.33 1.10
CA ARG A 23 -6.21 1.32 2.00
C ARG A 23 -6.21 1.79 3.45
N GLN A 24 -5.11 2.37 3.93
CA GLN A 24 -5.01 2.88 5.31
C GLN A 24 -5.99 4.02 5.56
N ILE A 25 -6.15 4.94 4.62
CA ILE A 25 -7.13 6.03 4.71
C ILE A 25 -8.55 5.48 4.73
N ASN A 26 -8.88 4.52 3.88
CA ASN A 26 -10.19 3.88 3.89
C ASN A 26 -10.49 3.18 5.22
N VAL A 27 -9.53 2.44 5.77
CA VAL A 27 -9.67 1.80 7.09
C VAL A 27 -9.89 2.85 8.19
N PHE A 28 -9.15 3.96 8.14
CA PHE A 28 -9.33 5.07 9.07
C PHE A 28 -10.74 5.67 8.97
N MET A 29 -11.23 5.94 7.76
CA MET A 29 -12.57 6.47 7.52
C MET A 29 -13.65 5.51 8.02
N GLN A 30 -13.55 4.22 7.70
CA GLN A 30 -14.51 3.20 8.12
C GLN A 30 -14.59 3.11 9.65
N LYS A 31 -13.44 3.06 10.34
CA LYS A 31 -13.39 3.01 11.81
C LYS A 31 -14.03 4.22 12.49
N ARG A 32 -14.04 5.37 11.82
CA ARG A 32 -14.62 6.62 12.34
C ARG A 32 -15.98 6.97 11.77
N GLY A 33 -16.53 6.14 10.86
CA GLY A 33 -17.79 6.45 10.16
C GLY A 33 -17.71 7.73 9.31
N MET A 34 -16.53 8.09 8.80
CA MET A 34 -16.32 9.32 8.05
C MET A 34 -16.59 9.14 6.55
N ASN A 35 -17.24 10.13 5.94
CA ASN A 35 -17.32 10.27 4.48
C ASN A 35 -16.17 11.12 3.92
N LYS A 36 -16.04 11.21 2.59
CA LYS A 36 -14.95 11.96 1.93
C LYS A 36 -14.93 13.45 2.27
N THR A 37 -16.09 14.07 2.50
CA THR A 37 -16.19 15.49 2.89
C THR A 37 -15.62 15.69 4.28
N GLN A 38 -16.00 14.84 5.24
CA GLN A 38 -15.49 14.90 6.61
C GLN A 38 -13.99 14.60 6.68
N LEU A 39 -13.49 13.71 5.82
CA LEU A 39 -12.05 13.48 5.69
C LEU A 39 -11.32 14.73 5.21
N ALA A 40 -11.88 15.45 4.23
CA ALA A 40 -11.29 16.69 3.73
C ALA A 40 -11.22 17.77 4.82
N GLU A 41 -12.30 17.92 5.59
CA GLU A 41 -12.35 18.82 6.75
C GLU A 41 -11.31 18.42 7.81
N TYR A 42 -11.21 17.13 8.15
CA TYR A 42 -10.24 16.62 9.11
C TYR A 42 -8.79 16.85 8.68
N LEU A 43 -8.48 16.65 7.40
CA LEU A 43 -7.15 16.87 6.83
C LEU A 43 -6.87 18.35 6.53
N GLY A 44 -7.83 19.26 6.72
CA GLY A 44 -7.69 20.68 6.41
C GLY A 44 -7.46 20.96 4.92
N CYS A 45 -8.05 20.15 4.03
CA CYS A 45 -7.83 20.22 2.59
C CYS A 45 -9.15 20.24 1.79
N SER A 46 -9.06 20.39 0.46
CA SER A 46 -10.25 20.45 -0.38
C SER A 46 -10.87 19.06 -0.62
N LYS A 47 -12.19 19.00 -0.83
CA LYS A 47 -12.87 17.75 -1.22
C LYS A 47 -12.35 17.17 -2.55
N GLY A 48 -11.95 18.05 -3.48
CA GLY A 48 -11.34 17.65 -4.75
C GLY A 48 -10.01 16.93 -4.53
N TYR A 49 -9.17 17.45 -3.63
CA TYR A 49 -7.92 16.82 -3.24
C TYR A 49 -8.14 15.42 -2.65
N VAL A 50 -9.08 15.26 -1.72
CA VAL A 50 -9.43 13.94 -1.16
C VAL A 50 -9.97 12.99 -2.24
N THR A 51 -10.70 13.50 -3.21
CA THR A 51 -11.24 12.68 -4.31
C THR A 51 -10.12 12.13 -5.19
N GLN A 52 -9.10 12.95 -5.50
CA GLN A 52 -7.91 12.54 -6.24
C GLN A 52 -7.04 11.55 -5.44
N LEU A 53 -6.83 11.83 -4.16
CA LEU A 53 -6.14 10.89 -3.26
C LEU A 53 -6.83 9.52 -3.23
N LEU A 54 -8.17 9.52 -3.27
CA LEU A 54 -8.99 8.31 -3.25
C LEU A 54 -9.37 7.76 -4.64
N SER A 55 -8.75 8.26 -5.71
CA SER A 55 -8.89 7.67 -7.05
C SER A 55 -7.73 6.74 -7.41
N GLY A 56 -6.65 6.70 -6.62
CA GLY A 56 -5.48 5.84 -6.84
C GLY A 56 -4.50 6.35 -7.91
N ASP A 57 -4.82 7.45 -8.58
CA ASP A 57 -3.98 8.15 -9.56
C ASP A 57 -3.39 9.43 -8.93
N TYR A 58 -2.56 9.24 -7.90
CA TYR A 58 -2.11 10.31 -7.02
C TYR A 58 -0.59 10.22 -6.80
N ASP A 59 0.19 10.89 -7.65
CA ASP A 59 1.66 10.87 -7.64
C ASP A 59 2.27 12.11 -6.96
N HIS A 60 1.82 12.42 -5.75
CA HIS A 60 2.44 13.52 -4.99
C HIS A 60 3.79 13.12 -4.38
N LYS A 61 4.55 14.15 -3.98
CA LYS A 61 5.84 14.01 -3.28
C LYS A 61 5.71 13.13 -2.05
N ILE A 62 6.78 12.37 -1.75
CA ILE A 62 6.94 11.54 -0.54
C ILE A 62 6.64 12.35 0.74
N SER A 63 6.99 13.63 0.81
CA SER A 63 6.69 14.48 1.97
C SER A 63 5.19 14.53 2.29
N LYS A 64 4.33 14.58 1.27
CA LYS A 64 2.87 14.58 1.47
C LYS A 64 2.35 13.19 1.83
N PHE A 65 2.93 12.13 1.26
CA PHE A 65 2.63 10.75 1.65
C PHE A 65 2.85 10.54 3.16
N VAL A 66 4.00 11.02 3.67
CA VAL A 66 4.35 10.94 5.09
C VAL A 66 3.39 11.78 5.94
N GLU A 67 3.13 13.03 5.55
CA GLU A 67 2.17 13.91 6.26
C GLU A 67 0.78 13.25 6.40
N LEU A 68 0.25 12.70 5.31
CA LEU A 68 -1.05 12.02 5.31
C LEU A 68 -1.04 10.77 6.20
N SER A 69 0.03 9.97 6.13
CA SER A 69 0.19 8.79 6.98
C SER A 69 0.13 9.16 8.46
N LEU A 70 0.88 10.20 8.86
CA LEU A 70 0.89 10.69 10.24
C LEU A 70 -0.47 11.27 10.66
N ALA A 71 -1.15 11.99 9.78
CA ALA A 71 -2.47 12.58 10.06
C ALA A 71 -3.55 11.52 10.39
N ILE A 72 -3.44 10.33 9.81
CA ILE A 72 -4.32 9.18 10.11
C ILE A 72 -3.77 8.26 11.21
N GLY A 73 -2.70 8.66 11.90
CA GLY A 73 -2.11 7.92 13.01
C GLY A 73 -1.31 6.68 12.57
N LYS A 74 -0.64 6.75 11.42
CA LYS A 74 0.16 5.66 10.84
C LYS A 74 1.60 6.12 10.63
N ILE A 75 2.54 5.22 10.92
CA ILE A 75 3.94 5.40 10.58
C ILE A 75 4.21 4.63 9.28
N PRO A 76 4.64 5.31 8.20
CA PRO A 76 5.03 4.64 6.96
C PRO A 76 6.47 4.13 7.10
N GLU A 77 6.61 2.87 7.51
CA GLU A 77 7.89 2.19 7.68
C GLU A 77 8.28 1.44 6.41
N PHE A 78 9.55 1.52 6.01
CA PHE A 78 10.08 0.87 4.82
C PHE A 78 11.44 0.23 5.11
N SER A 79 11.70 -0.90 4.45
CA SER A 79 13.01 -1.57 4.40
C SER A 79 13.55 -1.57 2.97
N PHE A 80 14.87 -1.50 2.84
CA PHE A 80 15.56 -1.69 1.57
C PHE A 80 16.15 -3.09 1.55
N ILE A 81 15.94 -3.80 0.45
CA ILE A 81 16.39 -5.18 0.23
C ILE A 81 17.04 -5.21 -1.15
N ASP A 82 18.11 -5.98 -1.30
CA ASP A 82 18.72 -6.19 -2.61
C ASP A 82 17.73 -6.87 -3.55
N VAL A 83 17.72 -6.46 -4.82
CA VAL A 83 16.74 -6.96 -5.81
C VAL A 83 16.83 -8.48 -5.95
N ASP A 84 18.04 -9.02 -5.95
CA ASP A 84 18.29 -10.46 -6.07
C ASP A 84 17.82 -11.21 -4.81
N GLU A 85 18.08 -10.67 -3.61
CA GLU A 85 17.58 -11.21 -2.34
C GLU A 85 16.05 -11.22 -2.29
N TYR A 86 15.40 -10.14 -2.76
CA TYR A 86 13.94 -10.07 -2.83
C TYR A 86 13.36 -11.19 -3.72
N ILE A 87 13.96 -11.42 -4.91
CA ILE A 87 13.54 -12.47 -5.85
C ILE A 87 13.69 -13.87 -5.23
N GLU A 88 14.81 -14.13 -4.54
CA GLU A 88 15.04 -15.41 -3.87
C GLU A 88 14.04 -15.67 -2.74
N SER A 89 13.71 -14.62 -1.97
CA SER A 89 12.76 -14.72 -0.85
C SER A 89 11.34 -15.09 -1.30
N GLU A 90 10.86 -14.55 -2.42
CA GLU A 90 9.53 -14.88 -2.96
C GLU A 90 9.40 -16.35 -3.36
N ASN A 91 10.47 -16.93 -3.91
CA ASN A 91 10.50 -18.34 -4.32
C ASN A 91 10.47 -19.29 -3.12
N SER A 92 11.10 -18.90 -2.00
CA SER A 92 11.14 -19.70 -0.76
C SER A 92 9.80 -19.73 0.00
N LEU A 93 9.07 -18.62 0.00
CA LEU A 93 7.72 -18.51 0.61
C LEU A 93 6.68 -19.41 -0.07
N TYR A 94 6.85 -19.70 -1.36
CA TYR A 94 5.98 -20.62 -2.10
C TYR A 94 6.22 -22.10 -1.75
N VAL A 95 7.46 -22.49 -1.43
CA VAL A 95 7.80 -23.89 -1.08
C VAL A 95 7.27 -24.29 0.30
N SER A 96 7.25 -23.33 1.23
CA SER A 96 6.85 -23.57 2.63
C SER A 96 5.32 -23.63 2.82
N THR A 97 4.53 -22.99 1.95
CA THR A 97 3.06 -23.04 1.99
C THR A 97 2.46 -24.25 1.28
N VAL A 98 3.16 -24.83 0.30
CA VAL A 98 2.69 -26.05 -0.39
C VAL A 98 2.96 -27.31 0.45
N SER A 99 4.00 -27.31 1.28
CA SER A 99 4.38 -28.48 2.10
C SER A 99 3.46 -28.72 3.31
N SER A 100 2.61 -27.76 3.69
CA SER A 100 1.68 -27.87 4.83
C SER A 100 0.27 -28.33 4.44
N SER A 101 0.00 -28.58 3.15
CA SER A 101 -1.34 -28.94 2.65
C SER A 101 -1.51 -30.43 2.29
N SER A 102 -0.61 -31.31 2.68
CA SER A 102 -0.70 -32.75 2.39
C SER A 102 -0.67 -33.65 3.62
N CYS A 103 -1.71 -33.62 4.46
CA CYS A 103 -2.26 -34.83 5.08
C CYS A 103 -3.51 -34.54 5.91
N THR A 104 -4.71 -34.85 5.40
CA THR A 104 -5.76 -35.53 6.19
C THR A 104 -6.76 -36.17 5.23
N SER A 105 -6.65 -37.48 5.02
CA SER A 105 -7.75 -38.30 4.52
C SER A 105 -7.97 -39.42 5.54
N VAL A 106 -9.19 -39.45 6.07
CA VAL A 106 -9.74 -40.39 7.06
C VAL A 106 -9.84 -41.79 6.49
#